data_AF-A0A8B8B9I0-F1
#
_entry.id   AF-A0A8B8B9I0-F1
#
_cell.length_a   1.000
_cell.length_b   1.000
_cell.length_c   1.000
_cell.angle_alpha   90.00
_cell.angle_beta   90.00
_cell.angle_gamma   90.00
#
_symmetry.space_group_name_H-M   'P 1'
#
loop_
_entity.id
_entity.type
_entity.pdbx_description
1 polymer ?
#
loop_
_entity_poly.entity_id
_entity_poly.type
_entity_poly.pdbx_seq_one_letter_code
_entity_poly.pdbx_strand_id
1 'polypeptide(L)'
;MMIIFTRLPRMNQRRRPLKLFIQLAFVIFVILFFNHMKARNMSIQSYDDHVSPENIKIVLKKDLYWTLKKRLNPRPERLVSEVNCQAIIEGDIAHISYASKLLDRVDFKFVTDREMGKLAKNCDVFFKSFDYNRFTVTQEELDFPIAYSLITYKDAVQSEMLLRATYRPHNAYCIHVDKSSSSDFFDAMEAVSKCLPNVFIASKLEDVIYEGYSRLQADINCMTDLLSYTNVNWKYLINLPAQEYPIKTNTETVKILKILNGTSSVESIYEKKLSHRRTSEMYIVNPWTLRVMGTGLPKKQPPFNVSIGKGSAYGAFSRNFVDFAVNDIKAREILKWTADTFSPDETFWATLAMNKHLGTPGINFGDARSEAMDKYQRNMGLFRAKTEMSRTLCKECLCVWNWGPT
;
A
#
# COMPACT_ATOMS: atom_id res chain seq x y z
N MET A 1 -14.85 10.32 -55.54
CA MET A 1 -15.55 11.62 -55.58
C MET A 1 -16.51 11.65 -54.41
N MET A 2 -16.33 12.63 -53.54
CA MET A 2 -17.06 12.94 -52.30
C MET A 2 -18.56 13.19 -52.63
N ILE A 3 -19.55 12.84 -51.80
CA ILE A 3 -20.20 13.78 -50.85
C ILE A 3 -21.32 13.06 -50.06
N ILE A 4 -21.19 13.11 -48.73
CA ILE A 4 -22.16 13.51 -47.67
C ILE A 4 -23.57 12.88 -47.64
N PHE A 5 -23.88 12.22 -46.51
CA PHE A 5 -25.22 12.26 -45.88
C PHE A 5 -25.13 12.59 -44.38
N THR A 6 -25.50 13.85 -44.11
CA THR A 6 -26.26 14.45 -43.00
C THR A 6 -26.36 13.78 -41.61
N ARG A 7 -26.05 14.63 -40.61
CA ARG A 7 -26.32 14.47 -39.16
C ARG A 7 -27.83 14.39 -38.86
N LEU A 8 -28.21 13.45 -37.99
CA LEU A 8 -29.51 13.41 -37.30
C LEU A 8 -29.57 14.45 -36.14
N PRO A 9 -30.66 15.21 -35.99
CA PRO A 9 -30.84 16.13 -34.87
C PRO A 9 -31.38 15.40 -33.62
N ARG A 10 -30.70 15.54 -32.48
CA ARG A 10 -31.24 15.15 -31.18
C ARG A 10 -32.21 16.23 -30.68
N MET A 11 -33.51 15.93 -30.74
CA MET A 11 -34.54 16.55 -29.92
C MET A 11 -34.32 16.21 -28.44
N ASN A 12 -34.13 17.22 -27.58
CA ASN A 12 -34.65 17.19 -26.20
C ASN A 12 -34.69 18.60 -25.57
N GLN A 13 -35.53 19.48 -26.11
CA GLN A 13 -36.06 20.63 -25.37
C GLN A 13 -37.31 20.16 -24.61
N ARG A 14 -37.21 19.95 -23.29
CA ARG A 14 -38.32 20.00 -22.29
C ARG A 14 -37.84 19.63 -20.88
N ARG A 15 -36.81 20.31 -20.31
CA ARG A 15 -36.44 20.18 -18.87
C ARG A 15 -35.86 21.47 -18.25
N ARG A 16 -36.34 22.65 -18.63
CA ARG A 16 -35.94 23.91 -17.98
C ARG A 16 -36.77 24.33 -16.75
N PRO A 17 -38.10 24.12 -16.67
CA PRO A 17 -38.84 24.57 -15.47
C PRO A 17 -38.57 23.68 -14.23
N LEU A 18 -38.32 22.37 -14.42
CA LEU A 18 -38.10 21.44 -13.30
C LEU A 18 -36.78 21.68 -12.55
N LYS A 19 -35.73 22.17 -13.24
CA LYS A 19 -34.44 22.49 -12.60
C LYS A 19 -34.51 23.73 -11.72
N LEU A 20 -35.30 24.74 -12.11
CA LEU A 20 -35.52 25.96 -11.33
C LEU A 20 -36.31 25.67 -10.04
N PHE A 21 -37.35 24.82 -10.11
CA PHE A 21 -38.11 24.41 -8.93
C PHE A 21 -37.25 23.63 -7.91
N ILE A 22 -36.38 22.72 -8.37
CA ILE A 22 -35.49 21.95 -7.48
C ILE A 22 -34.45 22.86 -6.82
N GLN A 23 -33.90 23.84 -7.56
CA GLN A 23 -32.95 24.81 -6.99
C GLN A 23 -33.61 25.74 -5.97
N LEU A 24 -34.83 26.21 -6.22
CA LEU A 24 -35.56 27.06 -5.27
C LEU A 24 -35.92 26.30 -3.99
N ALA A 25 -36.36 25.03 -4.12
CA ALA A 25 -36.66 24.17 -2.97
C ALA A 25 -35.41 23.88 -2.11
N PHE A 26 -34.24 23.71 -2.73
CA PHE A 26 -32.97 23.51 -2.02
C PHE A 26 -32.55 24.75 -1.24
N VAL A 27 -32.69 25.95 -1.82
CA VAL A 27 -32.38 27.21 -1.14
C VAL A 27 -33.31 27.45 0.05
N ILE A 28 -34.62 27.18 -0.11
CA ILE A 28 -35.59 27.30 0.98
C ILE A 28 -35.26 26.30 2.10
N PHE A 29 -34.90 25.06 1.78
CA PHE A 29 -34.50 24.06 2.76
C PHE A 29 -33.24 24.48 3.54
N VAL A 30 -32.23 25.02 2.87
CA VAL A 30 -31.01 25.52 3.51
C VAL A 30 -31.33 26.69 4.46
N ILE A 31 -32.17 27.64 4.03
CA ILE A 31 -32.57 28.77 4.87
C ILE A 31 -33.35 28.30 6.10
N LEU A 32 -34.29 27.38 5.93
CA LEU A 32 -35.05 26.80 7.05
C LEU A 32 -34.15 26.00 7.99
N PHE A 33 -33.18 25.25 7.47
CA PHE A 33 -32.21 24.50 8.26
C PHE A 33 -31.31 25.42 9.08
N PHE A 34 -30.79 26.50 8.49
CA PHE A 34 -29.97 27.48 9.22
C PHE A 34 -30.78 28.28 10.24
N ASN A 35 -32.03 28.64 9.94
CA ASN A 35 -32.92 29.28 10.91
C ASN A 35 -33.28 28.32 12.07
N HIS A 36 -33.46 27.03 11.78
CA HIS A 36 -33.68 26.00 12.80
C HIS A 36 -32.43 25.74 13.66
N MET A 37 -31.23 25.78 13.08
CA MET A 37 -29.96 25.72 13.83
C MET A 37 -29.76 26.95 14.72
N LYS A 38 -30.12 28.14 14.22
CA LYS A 38 -30.02 29.40 14.98
C LYS A 38 -31.02 29.45 16.14
N ALA A 39 -32.21 28.85 15.98
CA ALA A 39 -33.20 28.73 17.05
C ALA A 39 -32.82 27.70 18.14
N ARG A 40 -31.86 26.79 17.89
CA ARG A 40 -31.41 25.78 18.86
C ARG A 40 -30.11 26.13 19.59
N ASN A 41 -29.35 27.13 19.15
CA ASN A 41 -28.16 27.60 19.87
C ASN A 41 -28.49 28.74 20.82
N MET A 42 -29.20 28.40 21.91
CA MET A 42 -29.23 29.17 23.15
C MET A 42 -28.64 28.30 24.26
N SER A 43 -27.32 28.41 24.46
CA SER A 43 -26.57 28.27 25.72
C SER A 43 -25.10 28.02 25.40
N ILE A 44 -24.34 29.11 25.24
CA ILE A 44 -22.89 29.08 25.41
C ILE A 44 -22.65 29.72 26.76
N GLN A 45 -22.26 28.88 27.73
CA GLN A 45 -21.74 29.34 29.01
C GLN A 45 -20.26 29.67 28.79
N SER A 46 -19.91 30.94 28.98
CA SER A 46 -18.55 31.46 28.90
C SER A 46 -17.65 30.75 29.92
N TYR A 47 -16.51 30.23 29.49
CA TYR A 47 -15.43 29.85 30.37
C TYR A 47 -14.29 30.86 30.21
N ASP A 48 -13.79 31.32 31.35
CA ASP A 48 -13.09 32.57 31.60
C ASP A 48 -11.61 32.51 31.20
N ASP A 49 -11.12 33.56 30.55
CA ASP A 49 -9.72 33.77 30.17
C ASP A 49 -9.00 34.56 31.27
N HIS A 50 -8.41 33.90 32.26
CA HIS A 50 -7.45 34.54 33.18
C HIS A 50 -6.26 33.63 33.51
N VAL A 51 -5.19 33.76 32.72
CA VAL A 51 -3.84 33.40 33.15
C VAL A 51 -3.04 34.70 33.31
N SER A 52 -2.78 35.07 34.56
CA SER A 52 -1.98 36.23 34.97
C SER A 52 -0.47 35.98 34.76
N PRO A 53 0.35 37.00 34.39
CA PRO A 53 1.74 36.83 33.96
C PRO A 53 2.76 36.73 35.12
N GLU A 54 2.46 36.01 36.21
CA GLU A 54 3.33 35.97 37.40
C GLU A 54 3.80 34.58 37.86
N ASN A 55 3.55 33.51 37.10
CA ASN A 55 4.07 32.17 37.43
C ASN A 55 5.24 31.67 36.55
N ILE A 56 5.95 32.58 35.87
CA ILE A 56 7.25 32.26 35.24
C ILE A 56 8.37 32.47 36.27
N LYS A 57 8.44 31.58 37.26
CA LYS A 57 9.62 31.33 38.10
C LYS A 57 9.31 30.12 38.98
N ILE A 58 9.63 28.92 38.50
CA ILE A 58 10.04 27.70 39.23
C ILE A 58 10.01 26.52 38.22
N VAL A 59 10.87 26.54 37.19
CA VAL A 59 11.24 25.32 36.43
C VAL A 59 12.70 25.43 35.97
N LEU A 60 13.66 25.60 36.89
CA LEU A 60 15.09 25.57 36.55
C LEU A 60 15.93 24.71 37.52
N LYS A 61 15.32 23.81 38.29
CA LYS A 61 16.06 22.86 39.15
C LYS A 61 15.72 21.38 38.95
N LYS A 62 14.84 21.03 37.99
CA LYS A 62 14.54 19.63 37.66
C LYS A 62 15.35 19.06 36.49
N ASP A 63 15.96 19.91 35.66
CA ASP A 63 16.66 19.45 34.45
C ASP A 63 18.00 18.75 34.73
N LEU A 64 18.68 19.06 35.84
CA LEU A 64 19.98 18.46 36.12
C LEU A 64 19.88 16.95 36.48
N TYR A 65 18.77 16.53 37.11
CA TYR A 65 18.54 15.13 37.47
C TYR A 65 18.15 14.26 36.27
N TRP A 66 17.44 14.83 35.28
CA TRP A 66 17.07 14.12 34.06
C TRP A 66 18.20 14.04 33.03
N THR A 67 19.14 14.98 33.05
CA THR A 67 20.27 15.00 32.11
C THR A 67 21.25 13.84 32.35
N LEU A 68 21.38 13.33 33.58
CA LEU A 68 22.31 12.24 33.92
C LEU A 68 21.78 10.82 33.60
N LYS A 69 20.47 10.64 33.39
CA LYS A 69 19.87 9.33 33.07
C LYS A 69 19.84 9.01 31.57
N LYS A 70 20.33 9.91 30.72
CA LYS A 70 20.26 9.88 29.25
C LYS A 70 21.22 8.87 28.56
N ARG A 71 21.78 7.88 29.27
CA ARG A 71 22.83 6.98 28.74
C ARG A 71 22.55 5.47 28.82
N LEU A 72 21.29 5.03 28.77
CA LEU A 72 21.02 3.58 28.74
C LEU A 72 19.99 3.09 27.72
N ASN A 73 19.45 3.93 26.84
CA ASN A 73 18.73 3.51 25.63
C ASN A 73 18.43 4.76 24.78
N PRO A 74 18.95 4.90 23.54
CA PRO A 74 18.53 5.98 22.67
C PRO A 74 17.05 5.76 22.33
N ARG A 75 16.17 6.59 22.89
CA ARG A 75 14.81 6.72 22.38
C ARG A 75 14.93 7.32 20.97
N PRO A 76 14.22 6.81 19.95
CA PRO A 76 14.20 7.44 18.63
C PRO A 76 13.85 8.92 18.80
N GLU A 77 14.69 9.82 18.27
CA GLU A 77 14.41 11.25 18.31
C GLU A 77 13.08 11.50 17.59
N ARG A 78 12.11 12.08 18.31
CA ARG A 78 10.80 12.42 17.74
C ARG A 78 11.02 13.60 16.80
N LEU A 79 10.98 13.36 15.48
CA LEU A 79 11.29 14.37 14.45
C LEU A 79 10.14 15.36 14.17
N VAL A 80 8.94 15.12 14.70
CA VAL A 80 7.83 16.10 14.67
C VAL A 80 7.41 16.41 16.10
N SER A 81 7.60 17.66 16.47
CA SER A 81 7.26 18.20 17.80
C SER A 81 5.94 18.95 17.79
N GLU A 82 5.51 19.36 16.60
CA GLU A 82 4.33 20.17 16.33
C GLU A 82 3.04 19.39 16.57
N VAL A 83 3.05 18.07 16.36
CA VAL A 83 1.87 17.21 16.58
C VAL A 83 2.11 16.16 17.66
N ASN A 84 1.05 15.83 18.40
CA ASN A 84 1.07 14.71 19.32
C ASN A 84 0.63 13.42 18.62
N CYS A 85 1.61 12.66 18.13
CA CYS A 85 1.35 11.40 17.43
C CYS A 85 0.61 10.34 18.26
N GLN A 86 0.84 10.29 19.57
CA GLN A 86 0.13 9.34 20.42
C GLN A 86 -1.37 9.63 20.41
N ALA A 87 -1.73 10.91 20.61
CA ALA A 87 -3.12 11.34 20.60
C ALA A 87 -3.78 11.12 19.23
N ILE A 88 -3.06 11.33 18.12
CA ILE A 88 -3.57 11.06 16.76
C ILE A 88 -3.87 9.56 16.58
N ILE A 89 -2.93 8.69 16.95
CA ILE A 89 -3.08 7.23 16.85
C ILE A 89 -4.23 6.73 17.75
N GLU A 90 -4.41 7.34 18.92
CA GLU A 90 -5.51 7.04 19.85
C GLU A 90 -6.87 7.62 19.43
N GLY A 91 -6.93 8.37 18.33
CA GLY A 91 -8.16 8.88 17.77
C GLY A 91 -8.65 10.22 18.36
N ASP A 92 -7.76 10.97 19.03
CA ASP A 92 -8.10 12.28 19.57
C ASP A 92 -8.44 13.29 18.46
N ILE A 93 -9.71 13.69 18.41
CA ILE A 93 -10.27 14.53 17.35
C ILE A 93 -9.60 15.92 17.31
N ALA A 94 -9.22 16.47 18.47
CA ALA A 94 -8.60 17.80 18.53
C ALA A 94 -7.21 17.79 17.90
N HIS A 95 -6.40 16.77 18.21
CA HIS A 95 -5.06 16.60 17.64
C HIS A 95 -5.10 16.21 16.16
N ILE A 96 -6.06 15.37 15.75
CA ILE A 96 -6.29 15.07 14.33
C ILE A 96 -6.68 16.34 13.56
N SER A 97 -7.59 17.17 14.12
CA SER A 97 -8.00 18.43 13.49
C SER A 97 -6.83 19.42 13.41
N TYR A 98 -6.00 19.49 14.46
CA TYR A 98 -4.81 20.32 14.46
C TYR A 98 -3.82 19.88 13.38
N ALA A 99 -3.51 18.58 13.28
CA ALA A 99 -2.62 18.03 12.27
C ALA A 99 -3.13 18.32 10.84
N SER A 100 -4.43 18.17 10.60
CA SER A 100 -5.04 18.52 9.31
C SER A 100 -4.86 20.00 8.97
N LYS A 101 -5.10 20.90 9.93
CA LYS A 101 -4.91 22.35 9.72
C LYS A 101 -3.43 22.70 9.50
N LEU A 102 -2.51 21.95 10.10
CA LEU A 102 -1.08 22.16 9.91
C LEU A 102 -0.67 21.79 8.47
N LEU A 103 -1.16 20.66 7.94
CA LEU A 103 -0.96 20.26 6.53
C LEU A 103 -1.46 21.31 5.54
N ASP A 104 -2.56 22.00 5.85
CA ASP A 104 -3.11 23.03 4.97
C ASP A 104 -2.33 24.36 5.02
N ARG A 105 -1.61 24.63 6.11
CA ARG A 105 -0.97 25.93 6.39
C ARG A 105 0.52 25.95 6.11
N VAL A 106 1.18 24.80 6.22
CA VAL A 106 2.63 24.69 6.11
C VAL A 106 2.98 24.05 4.78
N ASP A 107 3.82 24.73 4.01
CA ASP A 107 4.42 24.16 2.81
C ASP A 107 5.59 23.25 3.21
N PHE A 108 5.30 21.96 3.36
CA PHE A 108 6.32 20.96 3.67
C PHE A 108 7.18 20.71 2.42
N LYS A 109 8.47 21.03 2.54
CA LYS A 109 9.46 20.70 1.51
C LYS A 109 9.96 19.28 1.70
N PHE A 110 9.68 18.42 0.74
CA PHE A 110 10.14 17.04 0.72
C PHE A 110 11.36 16.88 -0.17
N VAL A 111 12.21 15.91 0.17
CA VAL A 111 13.36 15.49 -0.63
C VAL A 111 12.85 15.01 -1.99
N THR A 112 13.42 15.52 -3.08
CA THR A 112 13.11 15.06 -4.44
C THR A 112 13.81 13.74 -4.76
N ASP A 113 13.33 13.01 -5.77
CA ASP A 113 13.99 11.76 -6.23
C ASP A 113 15.48 11.98 -6.52
N ARG A 114 15.82 13.08 -7.21
CA ARG A 114 17.20 13.44 -7.51
C ARG A 114 18.05 13.69 -6.26
N GLU A 115 17.49 14.35 -5.25
CA GLU A 115 18.17 14.60 -3.98
C GLU A 115 18.35 13.32 -3.17
N MET A 116 17.33 12.45 -3.14
CA MET A 116 17.42 11.12 -2.54
C MET A 116 18.54 10.32 -3.19
N GLY A 117 18.61 10.28 -4.52
CA GLY A 117 19.67 9.59 -5.25
C GLY A 117 21.07 10.17 -4.98
N LYS A 118 21.20 11.49 -4.78
CA LYS A 118 22.48 12.08 -4.36
C LYS A 118 22.86 11.68 -2.94
N LEU A 119 21.90 11.66 -2.02
CA LEU A 119 22.12 11.32 -0.62
C LEU A 119 22.51 9.84 -0.48
N ALA A 120 21.81 8.93 -1.17
CA ALA A 120 22.07 7.50 -1.18
C ALA A 120 23.38 7.08 -1.87
N LYS A 121 24.09 7.98 -2.57
CA LYS A 121 25.45 7.69 -3.06
C LYS A 121 26.48 7.52 -1.94
N ASN A 122 26.21 8.07 -0.75
CA ASN A 122 27.03 7.86 0.43
C ASN A 122 26.20 7.10 1.48
N CYS A 123 26.47 5.81 1.63
CA CYS A 123 25.68 4.95 2.50
C CYS A 123 25.79 5.30 3.99
N ASP A 124 26.95 5.81 4.45
CA ASP A 124 27.10 6.26 5.84
C ASP A 124 26.19 7.45 6.15
N VAL A 125 26.12 8.41 5.21
CA VAL A 125 25.20 9.55 5.30
C VAL A 125 23.76 9.07 5.23
N PHE A 126 23.43 8.21 4.27
CA PHE A 126 22.08 7.65 4.11
C PHE A 126 21.59 6.94 5.38
N PHE A 127 22.40 6.03 5.93
CA PHE A 127 22.04 5.31 7.15
C PHE A 127 21.88 6.22 8.36
N LYS A 128 22.71 7.26 8.48
CA LYS A 128 22.60 8.24 9.56
C LYS A 128 21.35 9.13 9.39
N SER A 129 21.07 9.58 8.17
CA SER A 129 19.92 10.45 7.86
C SER A 129 18.58 9.77 8.10
N PHE A 130 18.48 8.48 7.80
CA PHE A 130 17.22 7.73 7.92
C PHE A 130 17.18 6.77 9.10
N ASP A 131 18.24 6.70 9.91
CA ASP A 131 18.35 5.89 11.12
C ASP A 131 18.10 4.40 10.85
N TYR A 132 18.83 3.82 9.89
CA TYR A 132 18.76 2.38 9.54
C TYR A 132 19.38 1.46 10.62
N ASN A 133 20.07 2.01 11.61
CA ASN A 133 20.73 1.24 12.68
C ASN A 133 19.84 1.03 13.92
N ARG A 134 18.60 1.54 13.92
CA ARG A 134 17.71 1.50 15.10
C ARG A 134 17.12 0.16 15.45
N PHE A 135 17.27 -0.85 14.60
CA PHE A 135 16.52 -2.10 14.75
C PHE A 135 17.11 -2.98 15.84
N THR A 136 16.31 -3.24 16.88
CA THR A 136 16.58 -4.35 17.80
C THR A 136 16.01 -5.62 17.19
N VAL A 137 16.83 -6.65 17.05
CA VAL A 137 16.45 -7.93 16.44
C VAL A 137 16.41 -9.01 17.49
N THR A 138 15.29 -9.73 17.57
CA THR A 138 15.13 -10.90 18.44
C THR A 138 15.60 -12.18 17.74
N GLN A 139 15.94 -13.23 18.50
CA GLN A 139 16.27 -14.54 17.92
C GLN A 139 15.09 -15.12 17.13
N GLU A 140 13.86 -14.88 17.60
CA GLU A 140 12.63 -15.28 16.90
C GLU A 140 12.54 -14.68 15.49
N GLU A 141 13.01 -13.44 15.28
CA GLU A 141 13.07 -12.80 13.97
C GLU A 141 14.20 -13.38 13.10
N LEU A 142 15.39 -13.61 13.67
CA LEU A 142 16.52 -14.23 12.96
C LEU A 142 16.17 -15.63 12.42
N ASP A 143 15.40 -16.41 13.19
CA ASP A 143 14.98 -17.76 12.82
C ASP A 143 13.82 -17.77 11.81
N PHE A 144 13.21 -16.60 11.55
CA PHE A 144 12.07 -16.47 10.65
C PHE A 144 12.22 -15.32 9.63
N PRO A 145 13.19 -15.40 8.69
CA PRO A 145 13.34 -14.35 7.69
C PRO A 145 12.15 -14.25 6.74
N ILE A 146 11.83 -13.02 6.34
CA ILE A 146 10.73 -12.67 5.43
C ILE A 146 11.34 -12.08 4.14
N ALA A 147 10.76 -12.45 3.00
CA ALA A 147 11.01 -11.82 1.72
C ALA A 147 9.94 -10.78 1.40
N TYR A 148 10.32 -9.69 0.74
CA TYR A 148 9.41 -8.65 0.27
C TYR A 148 9.56 -8.43 -1.23
N SER A 149 8.43 -8.41 -1.94
CA SER A 149 8.33 -7.93 -3.33
C SER A 149 7.72 -6.53 -3.29
N LEU A 150 8.50 -5.50 -3.59
CA LEU A 150 8.08 -4.10 -3.54
C LEU A 150 7.98 -3.55 -4.96
N ILE A 151 6.78 -3.20 -5.41
CA ILE A 151 6.57 -2.58 -6.73
C ILE A 151 6.43 -1.08 -6.57
N THR A 152 7.26 -0.31 -7.31
CA THR A 152 7.30 1.14 -7.21
C THR A 152 7.51 1.82 -8.57
N TYR A 153 7.04 3.07 -8.69
CA TYR A 153 7.09 3.81 -9.95
C TYR A 153 7.36 5.32 -9.82
N LYS A 154 7.30 5.88 -8.61
CA LYS A 154 7.59 7.30 -8.33
C LYS A 154 7.79 7.50 -6.83
N ASP A 155 8.29 8.68 -6.46
CA ASP A 155 8.42 9.12 -5.07
C ASP A 155 9.35 8.20 -4.27
N ALA A 156 10.66 8.45 -4.43
CA ALA A 156 11.71 7.67 -3.80
C ALA A 156 11.66 7.79 -2.28
N VAL A 157 11.18 8.92 -1.75
CA VAL A 157 10.96 9.11 -0.31
C VAL A 157 9.91 8.14 0.20
N GLN A 158 8.74 8.08 -0.44
CA GLN A 158 7.70 7.12 -0.06
C GLN A 158 8.19 5.66 -0.13
N SER A 159 8.94 5.32 -1.19
CA SER A 159 9.50 3.98 -1.37
C SER A 159 10.53 3.64 -0.27
N GLU A 160 11.43 4.57 0.04
CA GLU A 160 12.38 4.48 1.15
C GLU A 160 11.65 4.31 2.49
N MET A 161 10.58 5.07 2.70
CA MET A 161 9.82 5.02 3.95
C MET A 161 9.20 3.65 4.21
N LEU A 162 8.60 3.02 3.19
CA LEU A 162 8.11 1.65 3.29
C LEU A 162 9.25 0.65 3.50
N LEU A 163 10.32 0.78 2.70
CA LEU A 163 11.49 -0.09 2.81
C LEU A 163 12.04 -0.05 4.23
N ARG A 164 12.30 1.14 4.76
CA ARG A 164 12.81 1.37 6.10
C ARG A 164 11.88 0.88 7.20
N ALA A 165 10.58 1.04 7.05
CA ALA A 165 9.61 0.56 8.04
C ALA A 165 9.63 -0.97 8.15
N THR A 166 9.86 -1.66 7.03
CA THR A 166 9.89 -3.11 6.93
C THR A 166 11.30 -3.72 7.02
N TYR A 167 12.35 -2.91 6.86
CA TYR A 167 13.73 -3.38 6.71
C TYR A 167 14.25 -4.12 7.94
N ARG A 168 14.84 -5.30 7.70
CA ARG A 168 15.68 -6.02 8.66
C ARG A 168 16.86 -6.62 7.92
N PRO A 169 18.06 -6.68 8.54
CA PRO A 169 19.26 -7.22 7.88
C PRO A 169 19.17 -8.72 7.58
N HIS A 170 18.31 -9.47 8.28
CA HIS A 170 18.10 -10.90 8.05
C HIS A 170 17.02 -11.21 7.00
N ASN A 171 16.19 -10.23 6.61
CA ASN A 171 15.14 -10.39 5.59
C ASN A 171 15.71 -10.25 4.16
N ALA A 172 14.89 -10.40 3.13
CA ALA A 172 15.27 -10.17 1.74
C ALA A 172 14.26 -9.26 1.02
N TYR A 173 14.73 -8.38 0.13
CA TYR A 173 13.88 -7.40 -0.54
C TYR A 173 14.21 -7.33 -2.02
N CYS A 174 13.21 -7.60 -2.86
CA CYS A 174 13.25 -7.27 -4.27
C CYS A 174 12.42 -6.02 -4.52
N ILE A 175 13.01 -5.05 -5.23
CA ILE A 175 12.33 -3.83 -5.67
C ILE A 175 12.15 -3.91 -7.18
N HIS A 176 10.90 -3.97 -7.63
CA HIS A 176 10.56 -3.77 -9.02
C HIS A 176 10.31 -2.28 -9.25
N VAL A 177 11.19 -1.64 -10.01
CA VAL A 177 11.02 -0.26 -10.47
C VAL A 177 10.34 -0.29 -11.83
N ASP A 178 9.22 0.40 -11.98
CA ASP A 178 8.52 0.51 -13.26
C ASP A 178 9.46 1.04 -14.35
N LYS A 179 9.49 0.37 -15.50
CA LYS A 179 10.35 0.74 -16.62
C LYS A 179 9.99 2.12 -17.20
N SER A 180 8.76 2.58 -17.01
CA SER A 180 8.27 3.89 -17.46
C SER A 180 8.62 5.04 -16.50
N SER A 181 9.22 4.75 -15.34
CA SER A 181 9.63 5.77 -14.36
C SER A 181 10.70 6.73 -14.90
N SER A 182 10.81 7.89 -14.26
CA SER A 182 11.86 8.86 -14.57
C SER A 182 13.25 8.29 -14.25
N SER A 183 14.27 8.76 -14.97
CA SER A 183 15.66 8.40 -14.69
C SER A 183 16.08 8.79 -13.27
N ASP A 184 15.67 9.98 -12.80
CA ASP A 184 15.97 10.44 -11.45
C ASP A 184 15.40 9.49 -10.38
N PHE A 185 14.20 8.94 -10.60
CA PHE A 185 13.60 7.97 -9.70
C PHE A 185 14.34 6.63 -9.74
N PHE A 186 14.62 6.11 -10.94
CA PHE A 186 15.37 4.86 -11.09
C PHE A 186 16.75 4.96 -10.43
N ASP A 187 17.51 6.02 -10.70
CA ASP A 187 18.84 6.26 -10.13
C ASP A 187 18.77 6.36 -8.60
N ALA A 188 17.71 6.94 -8.05
CA ALA A 188 17.49 7.02 -6.61
C ALA A 188 17.26 5.64 -5.99
N MET A 189 16.35 4.86 -6.56
CA MET A 189 16.06 3.50 -6.06
C MET A 189 17.27 2.57 -6.22
N GLU A 190 18.03 2.71 -7.30
CA GLU A 190 19.25 1.96 -7.51
C GLU A 190 20.30 2.32 -6.44
N ALA A 191 20.52 3.62 -6.17
CA ALA A 191 21.45 4.08 -5.14
C ALA A 191 21.04 3.59 -3.74
N VAL A 192 19.74 3.66 -3.40
CA VAL A 192 19.20 3.14 -2.13
C VAL A 192 19.47 1.64 -2.00
N SER A 193 19.18 0.86 -3.06
CA SER A 193 19.39 -0.60 -3.04
C SER A 193 20.86 -0.96 -2.84
N LYS A 194 21.80 -0.22 -3.45
CA LYS A 194 23.25 -0.47 -3.32
C LYS A 194 23.77 -0.27 -1.89
N CYS A 195 23.10 0.54 -1.08
CA CYS A 195 23.48 0.68 0.32
C CYS A 195 23.09 -0.50 1.18
N LEU A 196 22.06 -1.28 0.80
CA LEU A 196 21.48 -2.31 1.65
C LEU A 196 21.80 -3.71 1.09
N PRO A 197 22.61 -4.54 1.77
CA PRO A 197 23.19 -5.77 1.18
C PRO A 197 22.16 -6.86 0.82
N ASN A 198 20.97 -6.78 1.39
CA ASN A 198 19.85 -7.71 1.22
C ASN A 198 18.67 -7.10 0.45
N VAL A 199 18.92 -5.98 -0.25
CA VAL A 199 17.96 -5.30 -1.12
C VAL A 199 18.54 -5.27 -2.53
N PHE A 200 17.73 -5.58 -3.52
CA PHE A 200 18.14 -5.53 -4.92
C PHE A 200 17.00 -5.08 -5.83
N ILE A 201 17.35 -4.47 -6.96
CA ILE A 201 16.41 -4.20 -8.05
C ILE A 201 16.15 -5.51 -8.81
N ALA A 202 14.89 -5.77 -9.17
CA ALA A 202 14.53 -6.95 -9.94
C ALA A 202 15.33 -7.05 -11.25
N SER A 203 15.76 -8.25 -11.60
CA SER A 203 16.55 -8.53 -12.82
C SER A 203 15.78 -8.22 -14.10
N LYS A 204 14.45 -8.28 -14.04
CA LYS A 204 13.54 -7.94 -15.13
C LYS A 204 12.49 -6.93 -14.71
N LEU A 205 12.51 -5.76 -15.35
CA LEU A 205 11.56 -4.68 -15.15
C LEU A 205 10.48 -4.66 -16.23
N GLU A 206 9.27 -4.31 -15.83
CA GLU A 206 8.08 -4.27 -16.68
C GLU A 206 7.60 -2.82 -16.76
N ASP A 207 6.99 -2.45 -17.89
CA ASP A 207 6.19 -1.24 -18.02
C ASP A 207 4.80 -1.56 -17.45
N VAL A 208 4.52 -1.10 -16.21
CA VAL A 208 3.35 -1.57 -15.47
C VAL A 208 2.11 -0.81 -15.92
N ILE A 209 1.19 -1.53 -16.55
CA ILE A 209 -0.06 -0.99 -17.07
C ILE A 209 -1.17 -1.31 -16.07
N TYR A 210 -1.92 -0.30 -15.66
CA TYR A 210 -3.06 -0.45 -14.77
C TYR A 210 -4.07 -1.47 -15.35
N GLU A 211 -4.51 -2.41 -14.51
CA GLU A 211 -5.37 -3.56 -14.87
C GLU A 211 -4.75 -4.55 -15.88
N GLY A 212 -3.49 -4.33 -16.29
CA GLY A 212 -2.78 -5.14 -17.25
C GLY A 212 -1.97 -6.27 -16.61
N TYR A 213 -1.56 -7.22 -17.45
CA TYR A 213 -0.73 -8.35 -17.04
C TYR A 213 0.65 -7.96 -16.51
N SER A 214 1.22 -6.85 -16.96
CA SER A 214 2.53 -6.42 -16.50
C SER A 214 2.60 -6.15 -14.99
N ARG A 215 1.47 -5.80 -14.35
CA ARG A 215 1.39 -5.69 -12.89
C ARG A 215 1.62 -7.03 -12.19
N LEU A 216 1.00 -8.11 -12.68
CA LEU A 216 1.23 -9.46 -12.16
C LEU A 216 2.65 -9.94 -12.48
N GLN A 217 3.12 -9.66 -13.70
CA GLN A 217 4.45 -10.06 -14.15
C GLN A 217 5.56 -9.41 -13.31
N ALA A 218 5.38 -8.17 -12.85
CA ALA A 218 6.32 -7.50 -11.94
C ALA A 218 6.55 -8.30 -10.64
N ASP A 219 5.47 -8.81 -10.02
CA ASP A 219 5.56 -9.68 -8.85
C ASP A 219 6.24 -11.01 -9.20
N ILE A 220 5.88 -11.64 -10.33
CA ILE A 220 6.50 -12.90 -10.78
C ILE A 220 8.01 -12.74 -10.98
N ASN A 221 8.46 -11.61 -11.53
CA ASN A 221 9.88 -11.32 -11.72
C ASN A 221 10.60 -11.24 -10.36
N CYS A 222 10.06 -10.46 -9.41
CA CYS A 222 10.64 -10.37 -8.07
C CYS A 222 10.61 -11.71 -7.32
N MET A 223 9.53 -12.48 -7.42
CA MET A 223 9.43 -13.82 -6.84
C MET A 223 10.50 -14.76 -7.42
N THR A 224 10.76 -14.69 -8.73
CA THR A 224 11.80 -15.48 -9.40
C THR A 224 13.19 -15.15 -8.85
N ASP A 225 13.50 -13.86 -8.73
CA ASP A 225 14.79 -13.42 -8.19
C ASP A 225 14.95 -13.79 -6.70
N LEU A 226 13.89 -13.63 -5.89
CA LEU A 226 13.89 -13.97 -4.47
C LEU A 226 14.03 -15.49 -4.22
N LEU A 227 13.47 -16.33 -5.08
CA LEU A 227 13.71 -17.79 -5.03
C LEU A 227 15.17 -18.13 -5.31
N SER A 228 15.81 -17.37 -6.20
CA SER A 228 17.21 -17.53 -6.60
C SER A 228 18.20 -16.88 -5.61
N TYR A 229 17.74 -15.96 -4.78
CA TYR A 229 18.55 -15.26 -3.77
C TYR A 229 18.83 -16.16 -2.56
N THR A 230 20.00 -16.80 -2.56
CA THR A 230 20.37 -17.84 -1.57
C THR A 230 20.99 -17.31 -0.27
N ASN A 231 21.37 -16.03 -0.22
CA ASN A 231 21.96 -15.44 0.98
C ASN A 231 21.01 -15.42 2.19
N VAL A 232 19.69 -15.53 1.94
CA VAL A 232 18.66 -15.52 2.98
C VAL A 232 17.69 -16.68 2.77
N ASN A 233 17.57 -17.56 3.76
CA ASN A 233 16.61 -18.67 3.75
C ASN A 233 15.23 -18.24 4.28
N TRP A 234 14.57 -17.35 3.54
CA TRP A 234 13.27 -16.78 3.90
C TRP A 234 12.15 -17.82 3.93
N LYS A 235 11.12 -17.58 4.75
CA LYS A 235 10.01 -18.51 5.00
C LYS A 235 8.73 -18.13 4.26
N TYR A 236 8.50 -16.82 4.18
CA TYR A 236 7.32 -16.20 3.58
C TYR A 236 7.72 -15.01 2.74
N LEU A 237 6.92 -14.75 1.70
CA LEU A 237 6.99 -13.56 0.89
C LEU A 237 5.74 -12.70 1.10
N ILE A 238 5.92 -11.40 1.26
CA ILE A 238 4.83 -10.41 1.27
C ILE A 238 5.04 -9.47 0.07
N ASN A 239 4.04 -9.32 -0.79
CA ASN A 239 4.09 -8.37 -1.90
C ASN A 239 3.32 -7.09 -1.56
N LEU A 240 3.90 -5.93 -1.87
CA LEU A 240 3.34 -4.62 -1.55
C LEU A 240 3.61 -3.63 -2.70
N PRO A 241 2.69 -2.70 -2.99
CA PRO A 241 3.05 -1.50 -3.72
C PRO A 241 3.76 -0.52 -2.77
N ALA A 242 4.64 0.33 -3.27
CA ALA A 242 5.38 1.30 -2.44
C ALA A 242 4.49 2.30 -1.66
N GLN A 243 3.22 2.44 -2.06
CA GLN A 243 2.25 3.33 -1.42
C GLN A 243 1.57 2.72 -0.18
N GLU A 244 1.85 1.46 0.16
CA GLU A 244 1.38 0.87 1.41
C GLU A 244 2.31 1.17 2.59
N TYR A 245 1.82 0.89 3.80
CA TYR A 245 2.60 1.08 5.02
C TYR A 245 2.25 0.02 6.08
N PRO A 246 3.24 -0.53 6.81
CA PRO A 246 2.99 -1.54 7.84
C PRO A 246 2.21 -0.98 9.03
N ILE A 247 1.22 -1.75 9.50
CA ILE A 247 0.49 -1.51 10.75
C ILE A 247 0.88 -2.52 11.85
N LYS A 248 1.98 -3.24 11.64
CA LYS A 248 2.58 -4.25 12.52
C LYS A 248 4.09 -4.11 12.48
N THR A 249 4.73 -4.31 13.61
CA THR A 249 6.19 -4.43 13.71
C THR A 249 6.66 -5.75 13.07
N ASN A 250 7.94 -5.85 12.71
CA ASN A 250 8.50 -7.10 12.16
C ASN A 250 8.28 -8.29 13.11
N THR A 251 8.47 -8.12 14.43
CA THR A 251 8.20 -9.16 15.43
C THR A 251 6.73 -9.61 15.41
N GLU A 252 5.78 -8.69 15.31
CA GLU A 252 4.36 -9.05 15.20
C GLU A 252 4.05 -9.75 13.88
N THR A 253 4.62 -9.29 12.77
CA THR A 253 4.49 -9.94 11.46
C THR A 253 5.04 -11.37 11.52
N VAL A 254 6.22 -11.60 12.10
CA VAL A 254 6.79 -12.94 12.31
C VAL A 254 5.82 -13.82 13.10
N LYS A 255 5.26 -13.34 14.21
CA LYS A 255 4.29 -14.09 15.02
C LYS A 255 3.04 -14.45 14.23
N ILE A 256 2.50 -13.51 13.44
CA ILE A 256 1.33 -13.74 12.59
C ILE A 256 1.64 -14.81 11.54
N LEU A 257 2.79 -14.72 10.86
CA LEU A 257 3.17 -15.68 9.83
C LEU A 257 3.46 -17.08 10.41
N LYS A 258 4.00 -17.17 11.63
CA LYS A 258 4.14 -18.45 12.34
C LYS A 258 2.79 -19.13 12.59
N ILE A 259 1.73 -18.36 12.90
CA ILE A 259 0.37 -18.89 13.03
C ILE A 259 -0.12 -19.52 11.72
N LEU A 260 0.31 -18.99 10.57
CA LEU A 260 -0.04 -19.56 9.26
C LEU A 260 0.60 -20.94 9.01
N ASN A 261 1.61 -21.35 9.79
CA ASN A 261 2.18 -22.71 9.80
C ASN A 261 2.48 -23.30 8.40
N GLY A 262 3.15 -22.54 7.53
CA GLY A 262 3.49 -22.97 6.17
C GLY A 262 2.39 -22.77 5.14
N THR A 263 1.19 -22.31 5.55
CA THR A 263 0.10 -21.94 4.65
C THR A 263 0.17 -20.47 4.22
N SER A 264 -0.32 -20.15 3.04
CA SER A 264 -0.41 -18.82 2.47
C SER A 264 -1.74 -18.17 2.84
N SER A 265 -1.73 -16.85 2.98
CA SER A 265 -2.92 -16.03 3.13
C SER A 265 -3.21 -15.32 1.80
N VAL A 266 -4.15 -15.87 1.04
CA VAL A 266 -4.57 -15.36 -0.28
C VAL A 266 -6.07 -15.12 -0.27
N GLU A 267 -6.50 -13.87 -0.43
CA GLU A 267 -7.92 -13.55 -0.56
C GLU A 267 -8.49 -14.28 -1.80
N SER A 268 -9.45 -15.16 -1.57
CA SER A 268 -9.98 -16.04 -2.61
C SER A 268 -11.48 -16.20 -2.42
N ILE A 269 -12.26 -15.68 -3.37
CA ILE A 269 -13.71 -15.88 -3.44
C ILE A 269 -14.08 -16.52 -4.77
N TYR A 270 -15.02 -17.46 -4.72
CA TYR A 270 -15.67 -17.95 -5.92
C TYR A 270 -16.85 -17.02 -6.26
N GLU A 271 -16.68 -16.19 -7.28
CA GLU A 271 -17.74 -15.31 -7.74
C GLU A 271 -18.03 -15.52 -9.22
N LYS A 272 -19.06 -16.33 -9.51
CA LYS A 272 -19.43 -16.71 -10.88
C LYS A 272 -19.74 -15.51 -11.78
N LYS A 273 -20.27 -14.40 -11.25
CA LYS A 273 -20.66 -13.22 -12.05
C LYS A 273 -19.48 -12.30 -12.41
N LEU A 274 -18.63 -11.93 -11.43
CA LEU A 274 -17.49 -11.02 -11.67
C LEU A 274 -16.34 -11.71 -12.39
N SER A 275 -16.04 -12.96 -12.05
CA SER A 275 -15.03 -13.75 -12.77
C SER A 275 -15.37 -13.85 -14.25
N HIS A 276 -16.64 -14.14 -14.58
CA HIS A 276 -17.06 -14.27 -15.97
C HIS A 276 -16.70 -13.05 -16.81
N ARG A 277 -16.94 -11.80 -16.41
CA ARG A 277 -16.67 -10.66 -17.30
C ARG A 277 -15.17 -10.47 -17.59
N ARG A 278 -14.32 -10.55 -16.56
CA ARG A 278 -12.87 -10.26 -16.69
C ARG A 278 -12.10 -11.36 -17.44
N THR A 279 -12.70 -12.53 -17.54
CA THR A 279 -12.08 -13.70 -18.18
C THR A 279 -12.94 -14.31 -19.29
N SER A 280 -14.07 -13.71 -19.68
CA SER A 280 -14.92 -14.19 -20.78
C SER A 280 -14.41 -13.79 -22.16
N GLU A 281 -13.65 -12.69 -22.22
CA GLU A 281 -13.08 -12.15 -23.46
C GLU A 281 -11.57 -11.94 -23.32
N MET A 282 -10.90 -11.81 -24.46
CA MET A 282 -9.50 -11.42 -24.50
C MET A 282 -9.36 -9.91 -24.34
N TYR A 283 -8.33 -9.48 -23.60
CA TYR A 283 -8.00 -8.09 -23.38
C TYR A 283 -6.62 -7.76 -23.96
N ILE A 284 -6.48 -6.57 -24.53
CA ILE A 284 -5.21 -6.06 -25.07
C ILE A 284 -4.90 -4.67 -24.51
N VAL A 285 -3.63 -4.32 -24.45
CA VAL A 285 -3.20 -2.95 -24.12
C VAL A 285 -3.26 -2.10 -25.39
N ASN A 286 -3.94 -0.97 -25.31
CA ASN A 286 -3.86 0.06 -26.34
C ASN A 286 -2.50 0.76 -26.25
N PRO A 287 -1.65 0.71 -27.29
CA PRO A 287 -0.30 1.29 -27.22
C PRO A 287 -0.29 2.82 -27.12
N TRP A 288 -1.38 3.50 -27.46
CA TRP A 288 -1.48 4.96 -27.43
C TRP A 288 -2.04 5.48 -26.11
N THR A 289 -3.04 4.80 -25.56
CA THR A 289 -3.70 5.24 -24.32
C THR A 289 -3.15 4.55 -23.09
N LEU A 290 -2.36 3.48 -23.25
CA LEU A 290 -1.84 2.62 -22.18
C LEU A 290 -2.96 2.09 -21.29
N ARG A 291 -4.12 1.78 -21.90
CA ARG A 291 -5.28 1.21 -21.22
C ARG A 291 -5.58 -0.18 -21.75
N VAL A 292 -5.99 -1.05 -20.84
CA VAL A 292 -6.50 -2.37 -21.18
C VAL A 292 -7.90 -2.22 -21.78
N MET A 293 -8.12 -2.85 -22.94
CA MET A 293 -9.38 -2.82 -23.67
C MET A 293 -9.85 -4.23 -24.01
N GLY A 294 -11.14 -4.49 -23.80
CA GLY A 294 -11.78 -5.73 -24.24
C GLY A 294 -11.83 -5.78 -25.77
N THR A 295 -11.51 -6.94 -26.32
CA THR A 295 -11.53 -7.17 -27.78
C THR A 295 -12.88 -7.64 -28.30
N GLY A 296 -13.80 -8.07 -27.42
CA GLY A 296 -15.03 -8.77 -27.77
C GLY A 296 -14.81 -10.22 -28.22
N LEU A 297 -13.56 -10.67 -28.37
CA LEU A 297 -13.24 -12.04 -28.77
C LEU A 297 -13.36 -12.98 -27.57
N PRO A 298 -14.12 -14.08 -27.66
CA PRO A 298 -14.28 -15.03 -26.56
C PRO A 298 -12.95 -15.63 -26.12
N LYS A 299 -12.73 -15.69 -24.82
CA LYS A 299 -11.56 -16.34 -24.23
C LYS A 299 -11.77 -17.85 -24.15
N LYS A 300 -10.71 -18.62 -24.42
CA LYS A 300 -10.70 -20.06 -24.20
C LYS A 300 -10.85 -20.39 -22.71
N GLN A 301 -11.45 -21.55 -22.42
CA GLN A 301 -11.53 -22.07 -21.04
C GLN A 301 -10.12 -22.21 -20.43
N PRO A 302 -9.97 -21.99 -19.12
CA PRO A 302 -8.68 -22.12 -18.47
C PRO A 302 -8.19 -23.57 -18.52
N PRO A 303 -6.86 -23.80 -18.57
CA PRO A 303 -6.31 -25.14 -18.57
C PRO A 303 -6.61 -25.88 -17.26
N PHE A 304 -6.51 -27.20 -17.28
CA PHE A 304 -6.71 -28.08 -16.12
C PHE A 304 -8.09 -27.99 -15.44
N ASN A 305 -9.11 -27.51 -16.16
CA ASN A 305 -10.49 -27.42 -15.67
C ASN A 305 -10.59 -26.72 -14.30
N VAL A 306 -9.83 -25.63 -14.12
CA VAL A 306 -9.84 -24.85 -12.88
C VAL A 306 -11.08 -23.99 -12.79
N SER A 307 -11.60 -23.87 -11.56
CA SER A 307 -12.53 -22.80 -11.21
C SER A 307 -11.77 -21.49 -11.11
N ILE A 308 -12.22 -20.46 -11.82
CA ILE A 308 -11.57 -19.16 -11.84
C ILE A 308 -11.85 -18.45 -10.52
N GLY A 309 -10.78 -18.09 -9.82
CA GLY A 309 -10.86 -17.36 -8.56
C GLY A 309 -10.86 -15.86 -8.74
N LYS A 310 -11.50 -15.15 -7.81
CA LYS A 310 -11.38 -13.71 -7.65
C LYS A 310 -10.74 -13.42 -6.30
N GLY A 311 -9.79 -12.50 -6.27
CA GLY A 311 -9.05 -12.15 -5.08
C GLY A 311 -8.46 -10.75 -5.09
N SER A 312 -7.42 -10.59 -4.28
CA SER A 312 -6.57 -9.40 -4.21
C SER A 312 -5.26 -9.65 -4.96
N ALA A 313 -4.62 -8.59 -5.43
CA ALA A 313 -3.24 -8.63 -5.93
C ALA A 313 -2.22 -8.91 -4.82
N TYR A 314 -2.60 -8.70 -3.56
CA TYR A 314 -1.71 -8.74 -2.39
C TYR A 314 -1.98 -9.94 -1.50
N GLY A 315 -0.92 -10.49 -0.94
CA GLY A 315 -0.99 -11.63 -0.03
C GLY A 315 0.29 -11.87 0.78
N ALA A 316 0.22 -12.87 1.64
CA ALA A 316 1.38 -13.45 2.31
C ALA A 316 1.53 -14.90 1.83
N PHE A 317 2.61 -15.19 1.12
CA PHE A 317 2.81 -16.45 0.43
C PHE A 317 3.90 -17.25 1.12
N SER A 318 3.64 -18.53 1.43
CA SER A 318 4.72 -19.41 1.89
C SER A 318 5.73 -19.63 0.75
N ARG A 319 7.00 -19.89 1.09
CA ARG A 319 8.03 -20.13 0.07
C ARG A 319 7.67 -21.25 -0.91
N ASN A 320 7.01 -22.30 -0.44
CA ASN A 320 6.56 -23.40 -1.30
C ASN A 320 5.43 -22.98 -2.26
N PHE A 321 4.54 -22.08 -1.83
CA PHE A 321 3.54 -21.51 -2.72
C PHE A 321 4.19 -20.67 -3.82
N VAL A 322 5.17 -19.83 -3.46
CA VAL A 322 5.91 -19.00 -4.42
C VAL A 322 6.66 -19.87 -5.43
N ASP A 323 7.36 -20.90 -4.97
CA ASP A 323 8.06 -21.86 -5.82
C ASP A 323 7.10 -22.55 -6.80
N PHE A 324 5.96 -23.05 -6.32
CA PHE A 324 4.92 -23.62 -7.18
C PHE A 324 4.41 -22.60 -8.21
N ALA A 325 4.09 -21.37 -7.79
CA ALA A 325 3.54 -20.35 -8.68
C ALA A 325 4.49 -19.97 -9.82
N VAL A 326 5.80 -19.98 -9.56
CA VAL A 326 6.84 -19.63 -10.54
C VAL A 326 7.26 -20.83 -11.40
N ASN A 327 7.44 -22.01 -10.80
CA ASN A 327 8.14 -23.13 -11.43
C ASN A 327 7.22 -24.27 -11.90
N ASP A 328 6.05 -24.48 -11.27
CA ASP A 328 5.18 -25.60 -11.61
C ASP A 328 4.51 -25.41 -12.98
N ILE A 329 4.46 -26.47 -13.78
CA ILE A 329 3.91 -26.43 -15.13
C ILE A 329 2.44 -26.01 -15.15
N LYS A 330 1.63 -26.45 -14.17
CA LYS A 330 0.22 -26.09 -14.09
C LYS A 330 0.07 -24.60 -13.78
N ALA A 331 0.85 -24.10 -12.81
CA ALA A 331 0.83 -22.69 -12.45
C ALA A 331 1.26 -21.80 -13.63
N ARG A 332 2.33 -22.17 -14.33
CA ARG A 332 2.82 -21.42 -15.50
C ARG A 332 1.83 -21.40 -16.67
N GLU A 333 1.15 -22.50 -16.95
CA GLU A 333 0.12 -22.55 -17.99
C GLU A 333 -1.13 -21.73 -17.60
N ILE A 334 -1.50 -21.69 -16.32
CA ILE A 334 -2.55 -20.80 -15.80
C ILE A 334 -2.10 -19.33 -15.91
N LEU A 335 -0.87 -19.01 -15.51
CA LEU A 335 -0.30 -17.66 -15.62
C LEU A 335 -0.34 -17.16 -17.06
N LYS A 336 0.12 -17.99 -18.00
CA LYS A 336 0.06 -17.71 -19.44
C LYS A 336 -1.38 -17.49 -19.92
N TRP A 337 -2.32 -18.29 -19.46
CA TRP A 337 -3.73 -18.10 -19.78
C TRP A 337 -4.29 -16.78 -19.24
N THR A 338 -3.80 -16.28 -18.10
CA THR A 338 -4.23 -14.98 -17.55
C THR A 338 -3.66 -13.75 -18.29
N ALA A 339 -2.69 -13.91 -19.19
CA ALA A 339 -1.94 -12.81 -19.80
C ALA A 339 -2.80 -11.81 -20.59
N ASP A 340 -3.89 -12.28 -21.18
CA ASP A 340 -4.87 -11.53 -21.95
C ASP A 340 -6.23 -11.49 -21.23
N THR A 341 -6.22 -11.42 -19.89
CA THR A 341 -7.40 -11.16 -19.05
C THR A 341 -7.34 -9.77 -18.43
N PHE A 342 -8.46 -9.31 -17.88
CA PHE A 342 -8.54 -8.01 -17.19
C PHE A 342 -8.22 -8.15 -15.69
N SER A 343 -7.27 -7.36 -15.18
CA SER A 343 -6.76 -7.45 -13.80
C SER A 343 -6.36 -8.88 -13.39
N PRO A 344 -5.40 -9.51 -14.10
CA PRO A 344 -5.01 -10.89 -13.84
C PRO A 344 -4.37 -11.10 -12.46
N ASP A 345 -3.77 -10.06 -11.89
CA ASP A 345 -3.25 -10.02 -10.52
C ASP A 345 -4.33 -10.32 -9.47
N GLU A 346 -5.58 -9.96 -9.74
CA GLU A 346 -6.71 -10.28 -8.88
C GLU A 346 -7.40 -11.62 -9.22
N THR A 347 -6.81 -12.42 -10.10
CA THR A 347 -7.35 -13.69 -10.59
C THR A 347 -6.39 -14.86 -10.37
N PHE A 348 -5.11 -14.67 -10.71
CA PHE A 348 -4.09 -15.72 -10.72
C PHE A 348 -3.89 -16.35 -9.34
N TRP A 349 -3.59 -15.55 -8.32
CA TRP A 349 -3.33 -16.02 -6.96
C TRP A 349 -4.50 -16.80 -6.38
N ALA A 350 -5.71 -16.23 -6.49
CA ALA A 350 -6.93 -16.84 -6.01
C ALA A 350 -7.24 -18.16 -6.74
N THR A 351 -7.00 -18.22 -8.06
CA THR A 351 -7.18 -19.44 -8.86
C THR A 351 -6.23 -20.54 -8.40
N LEU A 352 -4.95 -20.25 -8.14
CA LEU A 352 -4.03 -21.24 -7.60
C LEU A 352 -4.46 -21.72 -6.21
N ALA A 353 -4.96 -20.80 -5.37
CA ALA A 353 -5.33 -21.08 -3.99
C ALA A 353 -6.63 -21.90 -3.84
N MET A 354 -7.64 -21.74 -4.71
CA MET A 354 -8.94 -22.40 -4.48
C MET A 354 -9.11 -23.77 -5.14
N ASN A 355 -8.20 -24.15 -6.04
CA ASN A 355 -8.33 -25.38 -6.83
C ASN A 355 -7.50 -26.52 -6.22
N LYS A 356 -8.14 -27.36 -5.38
CA LYS A 356 -7.48 -28.48 -4.67
C LYS A 356 -6.75 -29.45 -5.59
N HIS A 357 -7.27 -29.69 -6.80
CA HIS A 357 -6.68 -30.62 -7.78
C HIS A 357 -5.39 -30.09 -8.44
N LEU A 358 -5.05 -28.81 -8.27
CA LEU A 358 -3.75 -28.29 -8.68
C LEU A 358 -2.62 -28.87 -7.82
N GLY A 359 -2.90 -29.19 -6.56
CA GLY A 359 -1.89 -29.63 -5.60
C GLY A 359 -1.03 -28.47 -5.08
N THR A 360 -1.55 -27.24 -5.13
CA THR A 360 -0.85 -26.02 -4.70
C THR A 360 -0.37 -26.15 -3.25
N PRO A 361 0.96 -26.10 -3.00
CA PRO A 361 1.51 -26.15 -1.66
C PRO A 361 1.09 -24.95 -0.81
N GLY A 362 1.02 -25.15 0.51
CA GLY A 362 0.74 -24.06 1.43
C GLY A 362 -0.71 -23.55 1.36
N ILE A 363 -1.67 -24.37 0.94
CA ILE A 363 -3.09 -24.03 1.02
C ILE A 363 -3.80 -24.94 2.02
N ASN A 364 -4.54 -24.33 2.94
CA ASN A 364 -5.47 -25.06 3.79
C ASN A 364 -6.85 -25.05 3.15
N PHE A 365 -7.24 -26.14 2.50
CA PHE A 365 -8.55 -26.27 1.86
C PHE A 365 -9.70 -26.45 2.85
N GLY A 366 -9.41 -26.58 4.15
CA GLY A 366 -10.38 -26.61 5.25
C GLY A 366 -11.50 -27.66 5.11
N ASP A 367 -11.51 -28.67 5.99
CA ASP A 367 -12.80 -29.28 6.34
C ASP A 367 -13.61 -28.29 7.21
N ALA A 368 -14.93 -28.44 7.28
CA ALA A 368 -15.96 -27.51 7.78
C ALA A 368 -15.75 -26.76 9.12
N ARG A 369 -14.63 -26.93 9.82
CA ARG A 369 -14.17 -26.08 10.95
C ARG A 369 -13.43 -24.80 10.51
N SER A 370 -13.25 -24.57 9.21
CA SER A 370 -12.48 -23.45 8.64
C SER A 370 -13.14 -22.07 8.76
N GLU A 371 -14.43 -22.00 9.10
CA GLU A 371 -15.18 -20.73 9.22
C GLU A 371 -14.61 -19.76 10.27
N ALA A 372 -13.94 -20.29 11.32
CA ALA A 372 -13.33 -19.47 12.35
C ALA A 372 -12.06 -18.73 11.89
N MET A 373 -11.26 -19.35 11.00
CA MET A 373 -10.03 -18.73 10.44
C MET A 373 -10.37 -17.71 9.36
N ASP A 374 -11.40 -17.98 8.57
CA ASP A 374 -11.89 -17.09 7.51
C ASP A 374 -12.49 -15.78 8.09
N LYS A 375 -13.02 -15.82 9.32
CA LYS A 375 -13.42 -14.63 10.09
C LYS A 375 -12.22 -13.84 10.63
N TYR A 376 -11.11 -14.52 10.95
CA TYR A 376 -9.89 -13.89 11.45
C TYR A 376 -9.08 -13.23 10.33
N GLN A 377 -8.91 -13.88 9.18
CA GLN A 377 -8.23 -13.33 8.00
C GLN A 377 -8.93 -12.08 7.42
N ARG A 378 -10.27 -12.06 7.40
CA ARG A 378 -11.04 -10.87 6.98
C ARG A 378 -10.80 -9.64 7.85
N ASN A 379 -10.51 -9.83 9.13
CA ASN A 379 -10.33 -8.74 10.11
C ASN A 379 -8.86 -8.32 10.30
N MET A 380 -7.90 -9.15 9.89
CA MET A 380 -6.47 -8.97 10.17
C MET A 380 -5.68 -8.29 9.07
N GLY A 381 -6.32 -7.69 8.05
CA GLY A 381 -5.68 -7.05 6.90
C GLY A 381 -4.29 -6.51 7.23
N LEU A 382 -3.26 -7.31 6.93
CA LEU A 382 -1.88 -7.08 7.37
C LEU A 382 -1.38 -5.72 6.87
N PHE A 383 -1.96 -5.28 5.75
CA PHE A 383 -1.79 -4.00 5.09
C PHE A 383 -3.13 -3.67 4.43
N ARG A 384 -3.96 -2.81 5.04
CA ARG A 384 -5.18 -2.33 4.37
C ARG A 384 -5.41 -0.86 4.69
N ALA A 385 -4.83 0.00 3.85
CA ALA A 385 -5.34 1.34 3.60
C ALA A 385 -5.83 1.37 2.15
N LYS A 386 -7.10 1.02 1.91
CA LYS A 386 -7.71 1.05 0.57
C LYS A 386 -8.15 2.47 0.17
N THR A 387 -7.37 3.46 0.59
CA THR A 387 -7.51 4.85 0.20
C THR A 387 -6.19 5.24 -0.43
N GLU A 388 -6.24 5.72 -1.67
CA GLU A 388 -5.13 6.42 -2.29
C GLU A 388 -4.41 7.25 -1.23
N MET A 389 -3.14 6.94 -0.99
CA MET A 389 -2.23 7.86 -0.30
C MET A 389 -1.98 9.03 -1.26
N SER A 390 -3.03 9.80 -1.49
CA SER A 390 -2.95 11.17 -1.93
C SER A 390 -2.24 11.93 -0.81
N ARG A 391 -1.36 12.86 -1.19
CA ARG A 391 -0.69 13.81 -0.29
C ARG A 391 -1.65 14.49 0.71
N THR A 392 -2.96 14.46 0.44
CA THR A 392 -4.03 15.06 1.25
C THR A 392 -4.70 14.13 2.27
N LEU A 393 -4.52 12.80 2.21
CA LEU A 393 -5.43 11.85 2.90
C LEU A 393 -4.81 11.03 4.03
N CYS A 394 -3.54 11.24 4.31
CA CYS A 394 -2.86 10.52 5.37
C CYS A 394 -2.85 11.40 6.62
N LYS A 395 -3.90 11.23 7.44
CA LYS A 395 -4.07 11.91 8.74
C LYS A 395 -2.94 11.58 9.72
N GLU A 396 -2.22 10.48 9.46
CA GLU A 396 -1.05 10.00 10.21
C GLU A 396 0.28 10.43 9.57
N CYS A 397 0.25 11.14 8.44
CA CYS A 397 1.47 11.44 7.68
C CYS A 397 2.44 12.29 8.47
N LEU A 398 1.99 13.29 9.21
CA LEU A 398 2.87 14.07 10.08
C LEU A 398 3.67 13.21 11.07
N CYS A 399 3.13 12.07 11.49
CA CYS A 399 3.80 11.16 12.42
C CYS A 399 4.77 10.19 11.75
N VAL A 400 4.72 10.10 10.42
CA VAL A 400 5.46 9.12 9.62
C VAL A 400 6.41 9.80 8.60
N TRP A 401 6.13 11.05 8.16
CA TRP A 401 6.66 11.69 6.94
C TRP A 401 7.76 12.75 7.11
N ASN A 402 8.08 13.24 8.30
CA ASN A 402 9.16 14.21 8.42
C ASN A 402 10.48 13.52 8.75
N TRP A 403 11.11 13.00 7.69
CA TRP A 403 12.51 12.59 7.68
C TRP A 403 13.23 13.44 6.63
N GLY A 404 13.79 14.56 7.07
CA GLY A 404 14.68 15.42 6.29
C GLY A 404 15.67 16.10 7.25
N PRO A 405 16.92 16.37 6.82
CA PRO A 405 17.91 17.01 7.67
C PRO A 405 17.48 18.45 7.99
N THR A 406 17.57 18.83 9.27
CA THR A 406 17.52 20.22 9.70
C THR A 406 18.75 21.00 9.27
#